data_AF-K0B9M0-F1
#
_entry.id   AF-K0B9M0-F1
#
_cell.length_a   1.000
_cell.length_b   1.000
_cell.length_c   1.000
_cell.angle_alpha   90.00
_cell.angle_beta   90.00
_cell.angle_gamma   90.00
#
_symmetry.space_group_name_H-M   'P 1'
#
loop_
_entity.id
_entity.type
_entity.pdbx_description
1 polymer ?
#
loop_
_entity_poly.entity_id
_entity_poly.type
_entity_poly.pdbx_seq_one_letter_code
_entity_poly.pdbx_strand_id
1 'polypeptide(L)'
;MHYLDEKVFGNITTKEIIGAEPPEIPDTRDNLENELATLLSELESQSKENLEKLLEKQKAAEDHVNSRPGAMALSQPKIQLFTTYSQRYIKSIKEKLES
;
A
#
# COMPACT_ATOMS: atom_id res chain seq x y z
N MET A 1 10.52 17.02 7.33
CA MET A 1 10.92 16.01 6.33
C MET A 1 10.65 14.62 6.95
N HIS A 2 9.37 14.25 7.13
CA HIS A 2 8.96 13.08 7.93
C HIS A 2 8.06 12.08 7.18
N TYR A 3 7.74 12.33 5.90
CA TYR A 3 6.76 11.52 5.15
C TYR A 3 7.35 10.22 4.57
N LEU A 4 8.68 10.07 4.54
CA LEU A 4 9.35 8.92 3.93
C LEU A 4 9.26 7.64 4.76
N ASP A 5 9.14 7.77 6.08
CA ASP A 5 9.02 6.64 7.00
C ASP A 5 7.55 6.30 7.32
N GLU A 6 6.58 6.98 6.69
CA GLU A 6 5.16 6.67 6.85
C GLU A 6 4.84 5.32 6.21
N LYS A 7 4.09 4.48 6.94
CA LYS A 7 3.62 3.19 6.44
C LYS A 7 2.42 3.39 5.51
N VAL A 8 2.53 2.90 4.28
CA VAL A 8 1.54 3.08 3.22
C VAL A 8 0.86 1.79 2.78
N PHE A 9 1.43 0.64 3.15
CA PHE A 9 0.86 -0.68 2.89
C PHE A 9 1.42 -1.69 3.90
N GLY A 10 0.65 -1.97 4.97
CA GLY A 10 1.14 -2.80 6.07
C GLY A 10 2.41 -2.24 6.68
N ASN A 11 3.52 -2.97 6.62
CA ASN A 11 4.85 -2.54 7.07
C ASN A 11 5.67 -1.77 6.03
N ILE A 12 5.21 -1.69 4.78
CA ILE A 12 5.90 -1.01 3.69
C ILE A 12 5.76 0.50 3.86
N THR A 13 6.89 1.19 3.76
CA THR A 13 7.02 2.63 3.96
C THR A 13 7.09 3.42 2.65
N THR A 14 6.73 4.70 2.71
CA THR A 14 6.78 5.62 1.55
C THR A 14 8.15 5.63 0.87
N LYS A 15 9.25 5.52 1.61
CA LYS A 15 10.61 5.47 1.04
C LYS A 15 10.86 4.28 0.12
N GLU A 16 10.28 3.12 0.42
CA GLU A 16 10.45 1.92 -0.39
C GLU A 16 9.79 2.07 -1.77
N ILE A 17 8.75 2.90 -1.84
CA ILE A 17 8.01 3.19 -3.07
C ILE A 17 8.61 4.39 -3.82
N ILE A 18 8.94 5.49 -3.13
CA ILE A 18 9.26 6.80 -3.75
C ILE A 18 10.41 7.59 -3.08
N GLY A 19 11.21 7.02 -2.18
CA GLY A 19 12.20 7.79 -1.40
C GLY A 19 13.60 7.22 -1.22
N ALA A 20 13.86 5.96 -1.59
CA ALA A 20 15.19 5.35 -1.52
C ALA A 20 15.73 5.03 -2.91
N GLU A 21 17.06 4.87 -3.03
CA GLU A 21 17.62 4.06 -4.10
C GLU A 21 16.94 2.68 -4.08
N PRO A 22 16.62 2.10 -5.25
CA PRO A 22 15.66 1.01 -5.33
C PRO A 22 16.13 -0.26 -4.59
N PRO A 23 15.25 -0.99 -3.88
CA PRO A 23 15.15 -2.42 -4.16
C PRO A 23 14.80 -2.59 -5.63
N GLU A 24 15.35 -3.59 -6.31
CA GLU A 24 14.99 -3.84 -7.70
C GLU A 24 13.47 -4.14 -7.79
N ILE A 25 12.88 -3.97 -8.97
CA ILE A 25 11.45 -4.27 -9.16
C ILE A 25 11.04 -5.68 -8.67
N PRO A 26 11.84 -6.76 -8.86
CA PRO A 26 11.50 -8.04 -8.22
C PRO A 26 11.38 -7.92 -6.70
N ASP A 27 12.34 -7.31 -6.01
CA ASP A 27 12.30 -7.17 -4.55
C ASP A 27 11.09 -6.35 -4.07
N THR A 28 10.78 -5.25 -4.78
CA THR A 28 9.62 -4.41 -4.42
C THR A 28 8.30 -5.18 -4.60
N ARG A 29 8.19 -6.00 -5.66
CA ARG A 29 7.01 -6.83 -5.92
C ARG A 29 6.86 -7.93 -4.88
N ASP A 30 7.94 -8.64 -4.58
CA ASP A 30 7.91 -9.78 -3.68
C ASP A 30 7.60 -9.29 -2.24
N ASN A 31 8.09 -8.11 -1.85
CA ASN A 31 7.68 -7.46 -0.61
C ASN A 31 6.18 -7.11 -0.58
N LEU A 32 5.65 -6.50 -1.64
CA LEU A 32 4.22 -6.17 -1.74
C LEU A 32 3.33 -7.42 -1.73
N GLU A 33 3.78 -8.50 -2.34
CA GLU A 33 3.07 -9.78 -2.38
C GLU A 33 3.01 -10.45 -1.01
N ASN A 34 4.15 -10.55 -0.32
CA ASN A 34 4.23 -11.10 1.02
C ASN A 34 3.40 -10.27 2.02
N GLU A 35 3.47 -8.94 1.92
CA GLU A 35 2.71 -8.06 2.79
C GLU A 35 1.21 -8.16 2.50
N LEU A 36 0.80 -8.26 1.23
CA LEU A 36 -0.61 -8.44 0.87
C LEU A 36 -1.16 -9.75 1.46
N ALA A 37 -0.42 -10.85 1.37
CA ALA A 37 -0.85 -12.13 1.95
C ALA A 37 -1.04 -12.02 3.48
N THR A 38 -0.13 -11.30 4.15
CA THR A 38 -0.22 -11.04 5.59
C THR A 38 -1.47 -10.22 5.92
N LEU A 39 -1.66 -9.09 5.24
CA LEU A 39 -2.81 -8.20 5.45
C LEU A 39 -4.14 -8.92 5.20
N LEU A 40 -4.24 -9.72 4.13
CA LEU A 40 -5.44 -10.50 3.84
C LEU A 40 -5.76 -11.54 4.92
N SER A 41 -4.74 -12.17 5.49
CA SER A 41 -4.91 -13.10 6.60
C SER A 41 -5.40 -12.38 7.88
N GLU A 42 -4.88 -11.17 8.13
CA GLU A 42 -5.31 -10.34 9.26
C GLU A 42 -6.74 -9.83 9.12
N LEU A 43 -7.24 -9.61 7.89
CA LEU A 43 -8.61 -9.16 7.63
C LEU A 43 -9.66 -10.11 8.21
N GLU A 44 -9.39 -11.41 8.23
CA GLU A 44 -10.35 -12.42 8.73
C GLU A 44 -10.69 -12.23 10.22
N SER A 45 -9.80 -11.59 10.98
CA SER A 45 -9.97 -11.34 12.41
C SER A 45 -10.43 -9.92 12.74
N GLN A 46 -10.69 -9.06 11.74
CA GLN A 46 -11.08 -7.67 11.95
C GLN A 46 -12.58 -7.51 12.16
N SER A 47 -12.97 -6.56 13.02
CA SER A 47 -14.35 -6.11 13.14
C SER A 47 -14.74 -5.21 11.97
N LYS A 48 -16.04 -5.06 11.71
CA LYS A 48 -16.57 -4.14 10.68
C LYS A 48 -16.03 -2.71 10.83
N GLU A 49 -16.05 -2.17 12.05
CA GLU A 49 -15.52 -0.83 12.34
C GLU A 49 -14.02 -0.73 12.01
N ASN A 50 -13.24 -1.77 12.31
CA ASN A 50 -11.82 -1.80 11.96
C ASN A 50 -11.62 -1.89 10.45
N LEU A 51 -12.43 -2.68 9.73
CA LEU A 51 -12.38 -2.79 8.28
C LEU A 51 -12.67 -1.43 7.60
N GLU A 52 -13.65 -0.67 8.10
CA GLU A 52 -13.93 0.70 7.60
C GLU A 52 -12.74 1.63 7.82
N LYS A 53 -12.13 1.60 9.02
CA LYS A 53 -10.91 2.38 9.33
C LYS A 53 -9.73 1.98 8.44
N LEU A 54 -9.55 0.69 8.17
CA LEU A 54 -8.50 0.19 7.27
C LEU A 54 -8.72 0.66 5.84
N LEU A 55 -9.97 0.64 5.36
CA LEU A 55 -10.33 1.11 4.03
C LEU A 55 -10.00 2.60 3.85
N GLU A 56 -10.36 3.45 4.81
CA GLU A 56 -10.06 4.88 4.75
C GLU A 56 -8.55 5.15 4.79
N LYS A 57 -7.82 4.47 5.68
CA LYS A 57 -6.36 4.57 5.76
C LYS A 57 -5.68 4.17 4.46
N GLN A 58 -6.10 3.06 3.85
CA GLN A 58 -5.47 2.58 2.61
C GLN A 58 -5.71 3.52 1.44
N LYS A 59 -6.91 4.10 1.32
CA LYS A 59 -7.20 5.13 0.30
C LYS A 59 -6.33 6.38 0.49
N ALA A 60 -6.23 6.86 1.73
CA ALA A 60 -5.39 8.02 2.03
C ALA A 60 -3.90 7.77 1.72
N ALA A 61 -3.40 6.56 2.00
CA ALA A 61 -2.05 6.16 1.65
C ALA A 61 -1.83 6.09 0.13
N GLU A 62 -2.82 5.60 -0.62
CA GLU A 62 -2.76 5.59 -2.07
C GLU A 62 -2.71 7.00 -2.67
N ASP A 63 -3.56 7.91 -2.18
CA ASP A 63 -3.55 9.31 -2.60
C ASP A 63 -2.23 10.00 -2.22
N HIS A 64 -1.68 9.70 -1.04
CA HIS A 64 -0.38 10.23 -0.60
C HIS A 64 0.75 9.84 -1.55
N VAL A 65 0.82 8.58 -1.95
CA VAL A 65 1.86 8.08 -2.86
C VAL A 65 1.69 8.65 -4.27
N ASN A 66 0.44 8.75 -4.75
CA ASN A 66 0.15 9.19 -6.12
C ASN A 66 0.16 10.72 -6.31
N SER A 67 -0.04 11.51 -5.25
CA SER A 67 -0.13 12.98 -5.35
C SER A 67 1.21 13.71 -5.42
N ARG A 68 2.35 13.01 -5.27
CA ARG A 68 3.66 13.65 -5.14
C ARG A 68 4.21 14.20 -6.48
N PRO A 69 4.32 15.53 -6.65
CA PRO A 69 4.93 16.13 -7.83
C PRO A 69 6.44 15.89 -7.81
N GLY A 70 7.02 15.42 -8.93
CA GLY A 70 8.47 15.25 -9.11
C GLY A 70 9.03 13.83 -8.90
N ALA A 71 8.37 12.97 -8.11
CA ALA A 71 8.71 11.53 -8.03
C ALA A 71 8.23 10.73 -9.26
N MET A 72 7.39 11.37 -10.08
CA MET A 72 6.69 10.77 -11.23
C MET A 72 7.59 10.29 -12.37
N ALA A 73 8.89 10.62 -12.46
CA ALA A 73 9.72 10.13 -13.57
C ALA A 73 10.51 8.85 -13.22
N LEU A 74 11.14 8.80 -12.04
CA LEU A 74 12.10 7.75 -11.69
C LEU A 74 11.48 6.58 -10.90
N SER A 75 10.34 6.80 -10.23
CA SER A 75 9.67 5.79 -9.41
C SER A 75 8.34 5.32 -10.00
N GLN A 76 8.00 5.74 -11.24
CA GLN A 76 6.72 5.45 -11.89
C GLN A 76 6.35 3.95 -11.90
N PRO A 77 7.28 3.02 -12.24
CA PRO A 77 6.98 1.58 -12.20
C PRO A 77 6.64 1.06 -10.80
N LYS A 78 7.29 1.58 -9.76
CA LYS A 78 7.02 1.21 -8.36
C LYS A 78 5.70 1.76 -7.85
N ILE A 79 5.37 2.99 -8.23
CA ILE A 79 4.07 3.61 -7.93
C ILE A 79 2.95 2.79 -8.59
N GLN A 80 3.09 2.41 -9.86
CA GLN A 80 2.11 1.55 -10.54
C GLN A 80 1.94 0.20 -9.86
N LEU A 81 3.06 -0.41 -9.45
CA LEU A 81 3.05 -1.67 -8.73
C LEU A 81 2.34 -1.52 -7.38
N PHE A 82 2.74 -0.56 -6.56
CA PHE A 82 2.09 -0.23 -5.30
C PHE A 82 0.58 0.02 -5.48
N THR A 83 0.18 0.85 -6.45
CA THR A 83 -1.25 1.13 -6.73
C THR A 83 -2.00 -0.16 -7.08
N THR A 84 -1.38 -1.09 -7.82
CA THR A 84 -1.98 -2.39 -8.13
C THR A 84 -2.27 -3.21 -6.88
N TYR A 85 -1.30 -3.30 -5.96
CA TYR A 85 -1.46 -4.05 -4.71
C TYR A 85 -2.39 -3.33 -3.71
N SER A 86 -2.32 -2.00 -3.61
CA SER A 86 -3.23 -1.17 -2.83
C SER A 86 -4.69 -1.38 -3.25
N GLN A 87 -4.96 -1.33 -4.56
CA GLN A 87 -6.31 -1.56 -5.10
C GLN A 87 -6.81 -2.99 -4.85
N ARG A 88 -5.93 -4.00 -4.92
CA ARG A 88 -6.29 -5.38 -4.54
C ARG A 88 -6.72 -5.45 -3.08
N TYR A 89 -5.95 -4.86 -2.16
CA TYR A 89 -6.27 -4.85 -0.74
C TYR A 89 -7.58 -4.09 -0.44
N ILE A 90 -7.76 -2.90 -1.03
CA ILE A 90 -9.01 -2.12 -0.95
C ILE A 90 -10.21 -2.95 -1.39
N LYS A 91 -10.08 -3.68 -2.50
CA LYS A 91 -11.16 -4.56 -2.99
C LYS A 91 -11.48 -5.64 -1.97
N SER A 92 -10.47 -6.32 -1.42
CA SER A 92 -10.68 -7.38 -0.43
C SER A 92 -11.32 -6.88 0.87
N ILE A 93 -10.97 -5.68 1.34
CA ILE A 93 -11.63 -5.05 2.50
C ILE A 93 -13.12 -4.82 2.20
N LYS A 94 -13.46 -4.29 1.01
CA LYS A 94 -14.85 -4.06 0.60
C LYS A 94 -15.64 -5.37 0.53
N GLU A 95 -15.06 -6.40 -0.10
CA GLU A 95 -15.68 -7.73 -0.18
C GLU A 95 -15.96 -8.30 1.22
N LYS A 96 -15.10 -8.05 2.22
CA LYS A 96 -15.38 -8.44 3.61
C LYS A 96 -16.40 -7.57 4.33
N LEU A 97 -16.50 -6.29 4.02
CA LEU A 97 -17.54 -5.41 4.58
C LEU A 97 -18.94 -5.76 4.07
N GLU A 98 -19.01 -6.33 2.86
CA GLU A 98 -20.23 -6.76 2.18
C GLU A 98 -20.62 -8.22 2.46
N SER A 99 -19.72 -9.01 3.07
CA SER A 99 -19.96 -10.40 3.50
C SER A 99 -20.69 -10.47 4.84
#